data_AF-A0A0C3D5Z3-F1
#
_entry.id   AF-A0A0C3D5Z3-F1
#
_cell.length_a   1.000
_cell.length_b   1.000
_cell.length_c   1.000
_cell.angle_alpha   90.00
_cell.angle_beta   90.00
_cell.angle_gamma   90.00
#
_symmetry.space_group_name_H-M   'P 1'
#
loop_
_entity.id
_entity.type
_entity.pdbx_description
1 polymer ?
#
loop_
_entity_poly.entity_id
_entity_poly.type
_entity_poly.pdbx_seq_one_letter_code
_entity_poly.pdbx_strand_id
1 'polypeptide(L)' 'PCPNTGMWMVEPECSNDEGEPTLSVIHLDCIMRPAHLIGIYGTTPIPKDLHYSDSLSAFSAFYINKFSDYHAYGLAF' A
#
# COMPACT_ATOMS: atom_id res chain seq x y z
N PRO A 1 -0.46 -3.10 -14.60
CA PRO A 1 -0.86 -4.21 -13.72
C PRO A 1 0.16 -5.36 -13.84
N CYS A 2 0.36 -6.14 -12.78
CA CYS A 2 1.25 -7.29 -12.77
C CYS A 2 0.75 -8.37 -13.75
N PRO A 3 1.58 -8.86 -14.67
CA PRO A 3 1.16 -9.83 -15.69
C PRO A 3 0.75 -11.20 -15.11
N ASN A 4 1.28 -11.57 -13.93
CA ASN A 4 1.02 -12.88 -13.32
C ASN A 4 -0.24 -12.88 -12.42
N THR A 5 -0.51 -11.77 -11.73
CA THR A 5 -1.59 -11.69 -10.73
C THR A 5 -2.76 -10.82 -11.16
N GLY A 6 -2.58 -9.99 -12.18
CA GLY A 6 -3.57 -8.99 -12.61
C GLY A 6 -3.75 -7.80 -11.65
N MET A 7 -3.06 -7.80 -10.50
CA MET A 7 -3.13 -6.73 -9.51
C MET A 7 -2.34 -5.49 -9.95
N TRP A 8 -2.68 -4.32 -9.42
CA TRP A 8 -1.89 -3.11 -9.66
C TRP A 8 -0.65 -3.13 -8.75
N MET A 9 0.49 -2.65 -9.24
CA MET A 9 1.72 -2.53 -8.44
C MET A 9 1.97 -1.04 -8.24
N VAL A 10 2.22 -0.65 -7.00
CA VAL A 10 2.53 0.74 -6.63
C VAL A 10 3.76 0.77 -5.74
N GLU A 11 4.46 1.89 -5.77
CA GLU A 11 5.63 2.17 -4.93
C GLU A 11 5.32 3.41 -4.07
N PRO A 12 5.80 3.47 -2.81
CA PRO A 12 5.72 4.67 -2.01
C PRO A 12 6.43 5.84 -2.69
N GLU A 13 5.87 7.03 -2.57
CA GLU A 13 6.56 8.24 -2.98
C GLU A 13 7.66 8.57 -1.97
N CYS A 14 8.90 8.72 -2.45
CA CYS A 14 10.05 9.08 -1.63
C CYS A 14 10.59 10.45 -2.02
N SER A 15 11.13 11.20 -1.06
CA SER A 15 11.82 12.46 -1.33
C SER A 15 13.08 12.22 -2.18
N ASN A 16 13.33 13.11 -3.14
CA ASN A 16 14.42 12.96 -4.12
C ASN A 16 15.82 12.95 -3.48
N ASP A 17 15.97 13.52 -2.29
CA ASP A 17 17.28 13.77 -1.68
C ASP A 17 17.72 12.68 -0.68
N GLU A 18 16.78 11.99 -0.03
CA GLU A 18 17.11 11.08 1.09
C GLU A 18 16.43 9.70 1.00
N GLY A 19 15.54 9.47 0.03
CA GLY A 19 14.82 8.19 -0.10
C GLY A 19 13.78 7.96 1.00
N GLU A 20 13.56 8.96 1.85
CA GLU A 20 12.57 8.94 2.93
C GLU A 20 11.15 9.04 2.35
N PRO A 21 10.18 8.28 2.89
CA PRO A 21 8.81 8.32 2.41
C PRO A 21 8.20 9.71 2.61
N THR A 22 7.54 10.21 1.57
CA THR A 22 6.82 11.49 1.61
C THR A 22 5.54 11.31 2.40
N LEU A 23 5.47 11.93 3.58
CA LEU A 23 4.31 11.90 4.45
C LEU A 23 3.50 13.19 4.32
N SER A 24 2.19 13.05 4.08
CA SER A 24 1.24 14.15 4.07
C SER A 24 0.03 13.83 4.94
N VAL A 25 -0.54 14.86 5.58
CA VAL A 25 -1.79 14.74 6.33
C VAL A 25 -2.93 15.16 5.41
N ILE A 26 -3.82 14.22 5.09
CA ILE A 26 -5.00 14.46 4.26
C ILE A 26 -6.28 14.43 5.12
N HIS A 27 -7.31 15.16 4.69
CA HIS A 27 -8.63 15.05 5.30
C HIS A 27 -9.24 13.68 4.98
N LEU A 28 -9.94 13.06 5.93
CA LEU A 28 -10.54 11.74 5.73
C LEU A 28 -11.55 11.72 4.57
N ASP A 29 -12.26 12.82 4.34
CA ASP A 29 -13.20 12.96 3.22
C ASP A 29 -12.53 12.91 1.84
N CYS A 30 -11.20 13.08 1.76
CA CYS A 30 -10.45 12.90 0.52
C CYS A 30 -10.20 11.42 0.19
N ILE A 31 -10.45 10.50 1.12
CA ILE A 31 -10.27 9.06 0.93
C ILE A 31 -11.53 8.49 0.27
N MET A 32 -11.47 8.30 -1.06
CA MET A 32 -12.62 7.78 -1.81
C MET A 32 -12.96 6.32 -1.46
N ARG A 33 -11.95 5.46 -1.28
CA ARG A 33 -12.12 4.06 -0.93
C ARG A 33 -10.84 3.50 -0.31
N PRO A 34 -10.91 2.75 0.79
CA PRO A 34 -9.76 2.00 1.26
C PRO A 34 -9.38 0.92 0.25
N ALA A 35 -8.09 0.62 0.17
CA ALA A 35 -7.57 -0.44 -0.66
C ALA A 35 -6.65 -1.31 0.17
N HIS A 36 -6.78 -2.63 0.00
CA HIS A 36 -5.88 -3.55 0.68
C HIS A 36 -4.52 -3.54 -0.02
N LEU A 37 -3.49 -3.12 0.72
CA LEU A 37 -2.10 -3.15 0.29
C LEU A 37 -1.47 -4.47 0.71
N ILE A 38 -0.95 -5.22 -0.27
CA ILE A 38 -0.22 -6.46 -0.03
C ILE A 38 1.25 -6.23 -0.41
N GLY A 39 2.17 -6.38 0.53
CA GLY A 39 3.60 -6.19 0.27
C GLY A 39 4.12 -7.10 -0.86
N ILE A 40 4.89 -6.53 -1.79
CA ILE A 40 5.58 -7.31 -2.81
C ILE A 40 6.84 -7.90 -2.17
N TYR A 41 6.84 -9.23 -2.04
CA TYR A 41 7.94 -9.95 -1.41
C TYR A 41 9.15 -10.04 -2.35
N GLY A 42 10.33 -9.77 -1.78
CA GLY A 42 11.61 -10.04 -2.44
C GLY A 42 12.11 -11.45 -2.16
N THR A 43 13.42 -11.62 -2.20
CA THR A 43 14.10 -12.87 -1.85
C THR A 43 14.31 -13.03 -0.35
N THR A 44 14.16 -11.95 0.43
CA THR A 44 14.37 -11.93 1.86
C THR A 44 13.13 -12.48 2.60
N PRO A 45 13.30 -13.43 3.55
CA PRO A 45 12.21 -13.87 4.41
C PRO A 45 11.67 -12.72 5.27
N ILE A 46 10.37 -12.72 5.51
CA ILE A 46 9.74 -11.75 6.43
C ILE A 46 10.19 -12.08 7.86
N PRO A 47 10.74 -11.10 8.61
CA PRO A 47 11.08 -11.29 10.02
C PRO A 47 9.86 -11.73 10.83
N LYS A 48 10.04 -12.69 11.75
CA LYS A 48 8.93 -13.20 12.58
C LYS A 48 8.43 -12.19 13.61
N ASP A 49 9.29 -11.24 13.93
CA ASP A 49 9.14 -10.15 14.87
C ASP A 49 8.73 -8.83 14.20
N LEU A 50 8.43 -8.85 12.89
CA LEU A 50 7.90 -7.68 12.19
C LEU A 50 6.57 -7.25 12.84
N HIS A 51 6.56 -6.06 13.42
CA HIS A 51 5.34 -5.50 14.00
C HIS A 51 4.42 -4.99 12.87
N TYR A 52 3.10 -5.17 13.02
CA TYR A 52 2.14 -4.81 11.97
C TYR A 52 2.14 -3.30 11.65
N SER A 53 2.54 -2.44 12.58
CA SER A 53 2.68 -0.99 12.34
C SER A 53 3.76 -0.68 11.31
N ASP A 54 4.77 -1.54 11.20
CA ASP A 54 5.95 -1.29 10.38
C ASP A 54 5.76 -1.86 8.98
N SER A 55 4.61 -2.50 8.72
CA SER A 55 4.30 -3.14 7.44
C SER A 55 4.37 -2.18 6.24
N LEU A 56 4.02 -0.90 6.41
CA LEU A 56 4.11 0.10 5.34
C LEU A 56 5.56 0.48 4.99
N SER A 57 6.47 0.38 5.95
CA SER A 57 7.90 0.66 5.76
C SER A 57 8.71 -0.61 5.43
N ALA A 58 8.15 -1.79 5.67
CA ALA A 58 8.83 -3.07 5.47
C ALA A 58 8.93 -3.51 4.01
N PHE A 59 8.11 -2.96 3.12
CA PHE A 59 8.08 -3.33 1.71
C PHE A 59 8.31 -2.10 0.82
N SER A 60 9.10 -2.27 -0.24
CA SER A 60 9.38 -1.21 -1.21
C SER A 60 8.25 -0.99 -2.21
N ALA A 61 7.35 -1.96 -2.36
CA ALA A 61 6.25 -1.91 -3.30
C ALA A 61 5.07 -2.74 -2.79
N PHE A 62 3.87 -2.41 -3.28
CA PHE A 62 2.62 -3.04 -2.86
C PHE A 62 1.76 -3.44 -4.06
N TYR A 63 1.10 -4.59 -3.94
CA TYR A 63 -0.02 -4.94 -4.78
C TYR A 63 -1.29 -4.29 -4.25
N ILE A 64 -2.03 -3.62 -5.14
CA ILE A 64 -3.38 -3.13 -4.89
C ILE A 64 -4.36 -4.04 -5.61
N ASN A 65 -5.26 -4.64 -4.84
CA ASN A 65 -6.38 -5.38 -5.40
C ASN A 65 -7.55 -4.44 -5.68
N LYS A 66 -7.84 -4.23 -6.97
CA LYS A 66 -8.99 -3.44 -7.45
C LYS A 66 -10.36 -3.97 -6.95
N PHE A 67 -10.42 -5.25 -6.58
CA PHE A 67 -11.66 -5.95 -6.22
C PHE A 67 -11.78 -6.28 -4.74
N SER A 68 -10.70 -6.11 -3.96
CA SER A 68 -10.70 -6.47 -2.53
C SER A 68 -11.73 -5.71 -1.73
N ASP A 69 -12.15 -4.54 -2.21
CA ASP A 69 -13.09 -3.69 -1.49
C ASP A 69 -14.33 -3.34 -2.30
N TYR A 70 -15.08 -4.38 -2.67
CA TYR A 70 -16.45 -4.22 -3.16
C TYR A 70 -17.41 -3.74 -2.04
N HIS A 71 -17.05 -3.97 -0.77
CA HIS A 71 -17.87 -3.61 0.39
C HIS A 71 -17.36 -2.40 1.19
N ALA A 72 -16.13 -1.89 0.99
CA ALA A 72 -15.76 -0.61 1.58
C ALA A 72 -16.51 0.54 0.91
N TYR A 73 -17.50 0.98 1.66
CA TYR A 73 -18.22 2.24 1.58
C TYR A 73 -18.77 2.57 0.19
N GLY A 74 -20.02 2.14 -0.04
CA GLY A 74 -20.93 2.90 -0.87
C GLY A 74 -21.25 4.21 -0.18
N LEU A 75 -20.83 5.31 -0.81
CA LEU A 75 -21.28 6.70 -0.62
C LEU A 75 -21.15 7.25 0.81
N ALA A 76 -20.10 8.04 1.05
CA ALA A 76 -20.21 9.19 1.94
C ALA A 76 -20.66 10.39 1.09
N PHE A 77 -21.65 11.11 1.61
CA PHE A 77 -22.46 12.15 0.95
C PHE A 77 -21.69 13.42 0.58
#